data_AF-A0A450ZZ26-F1
#
_entry.id   AF-A0A450ZZ26-F1
#
_cell.length_a   1.000
_cell.length_b   1.000
_cell.length_c   1.000
_cell.angle_alpha   90.00
_cell.angle_beta   90.00
_cell.angle_gamma   90.00
#
_symmetry.space_group_name_H-M   'P 1'
#
loop_
_entity.id
_entity.type
_entity.pdbx_description
1 polymer ?
#
loop_
_entity_poly.entity_id
_entity_poly.type
_entity_poly.pdbx_seq_one_letter_code
_entity_poly.pdbx_strand_id
1 'polypeptide(L)'
;MVLASGGLLRDLIEFMRMACVRTIVKGRLERRVVIIDQDIAAQVTRDLVNQYTRMFDFPRYWKAAIHVRETKDKEQVDHEDMSFFLHNLFALEYGHPNRIWYDLHPCLGRALDSTVIIIGNRRGGHVSD
;
A
#
# COMPACT_ATOMS: atom_id res chain seq x y z
N MET A 1 -6.41 8.60 -24.44
CA MET A 1 -4.96 8.33 -24.30
C MET A 1 -4.64 8.37 -22.82
N VAL A 2 -4.12 7.27 -22.24
CA VAL A 2 -3.91 7.14 -20.79
C VAL A 2 -2.87 8.18 -20.36
N LEU A 3 -3.31 9.18 -19.58
CA LEU A 3 -2.47 10.26 -19.07
C LEU A 3 -1.73 9.75 -17.84
N ALA A 4 -0.41 9.92 -17.88
CA ALA A 4 0.57 9.31 -17.00
C ALA A 4 0.16 9.29 -15.52
N SER A 5 0.17 8.10 -14.93
CA SER A 5 0.23 7.90 -13.49
C SER A 5 1.69 7.64 -13.12
N GLY A 6 2.38 8.64 -12.56
CA GLY A 6 3.76 8.44 -12.09
C GLY A 6 3.84 7.37 -11.00
N GLY A 7 2.82 7.33 -10.13
CA GLY A 7 2.73 6.38 -9.02
C GLY A 7 2.49 4.93 -9.48
N LEU A 8 1.54 4.69 -10.40
CA LEU A 8 1.14 3.34 -10.79
C LEU A 8 2.25 2.60 -11.54
N LEU A 9 2.97 3.28 -12.44
CA LEU A 9 4.09 2.65 -13.14
C LEU A 9 5.23 2.32 -12.18
N ARG A 10 5.54 3.24 -11.25
CA ARG A 10 6.56 3.00 -10.23
C ARG A 10 6.17 1.83 -9.32
N ASP A 11 4.91 1.75 -8.92
CA ASP A 11 4.38 0.66 -8.12
C ASP A 11 4.44 -0.69 -8.88
N LEU A 12 4.04 -0.71 -10.15
CA LEU A 12 4.13 -1.91 -10.99
C LEU A 12 5.58 -2.42 -11.10
N ILE A 13 6.53 -1.51 -11.36
CA ILE A 13 7.95 -1.86 -11.44
C ILE A 13 8.45 -2.42 -10.11
N GLU A 14 8.07 -1.80 -8.99
CA GLU A 14 8.46 -2.27 -7.66
C GLU A 14 7.87 -3.65 -7.35
N PHE A 15 6.59 -3.87 -7.64
CA PHE A 15 5.93 -5.15 -7.46
C PHE A 15 6.58 -6.26 -8.30
N MET A 16 6.88 -5.97 -9.58
CA MET A 16 7.59 -6.91 -10.46
C MET A 16 9.00 -7.20 -9.97
N ARG A 17 9.73 -6.19 -9.49
CA ARG A 17 11.07 -6.36 -8.90
C ARG A 17 11.01 -7.29 -7.68
N MET A 18 10.08 -7.06 -6.76
CA MET A 18 9.89 -7.91 -5.57
C MET A 18 9.52 -9.35 -5.96
N ALA A 19 8.64 -9.53 -6.94
CA ALA A 19 8.24 -10.85 -7.45
C ALA A 19 9.43 -11.60 -8.06
N CYS A 20 10.20 -10.95 -8.94
CA CYS A 20 11.41 -11.53 -9.53
C CYS A 20 12.43 -11.96 -8.46
N VAL A 21 12.69 -11.10 -7.47
CA VAL A 21 13.61 -11.42 -6.37
C VAL A 21 13.14 -12.66 -5.60
N ARG A 22 11.85 -12.72 -5.23
CA ARG A 22 11.28 -13.88 -4.53
C ARG A 22 11.37 -15.16 -5.36
N THR A 23 11.04 -15.09 -6.65
CA THR A 23 11.14 -16.22 -7.58
C THR A 23 12.57 -16.74 -7.68
N ILE A 24 13.57 -15.86 -7.82
CA ILE A 24 14.99 -16.24 -7.86
C ILE A 24 15.42 -16.91 -6.55
N VAL A 25 15.05 -16.33 -5.41
CA VAL A 25 15.39 -16.89 -4.10
C VAL A 25 14.76 -18.27 -3.91
N LYS A 26 13.46 -18.42 -4.21
CA LYS A 26 12.74 -19.69 -4.12
C LYS A 26 13.36 -20.75 -5.04
N GLY A 27 13.67 -20.39 -6.29
CA GLY A 27 14.29 -21.30 -7.25
C GLY A 27 15.68 -21.78 -6.82
N ARG A 28 16.48 -20.91 -6.17
CA ARG A 28 17.78 -21.30 -5.59
C ARG A 28 17.62 -22.27 -4.42
N LEU A 29 16.69 -22.00 -3.52
CA LEU A 29 16.42 -22.86 -2.35
C LEU A 29 15.90 -24.24 -2.77
N GLU A 30 14.99 -24.28 -3.74
CA GLU A 30 14.35 -25.51 -4.22
C GLU A 30 15.15 -26.21 -5.35
N ARG A 31 16.26 -25.62 -5.80
CA ARG A 31 17.11 -26.11 -6.90
C ARG A 31 16.33 -26.42 -8.19
N ARG A 32 15.35 -25.57 -8.53
CA ARG A 32 14.52 -25.70 -9.74
C ARG A 32 14.16 -24.35 -10.32
N VAL A 33 13.69 -24.34 -11.57
CA VAL A 33 13.07 -23.16 -12.16
C VAL A 33 11.72 -22.90 -11.48
N VAL A 34 11.51 -21.67 -11.06
CA VAL A 34 10.28 -21.16 -10.47
C VAL A 34 9.80 -20.00 -11.33
N ILE A 35 8.50 -19.89 -11.52
CA ILE A 35 7.87 -18.77 -12.23
C ILE A 35 7.19 -17.84 -11.21
N ILE A 36 6.80 -16.64 -11.65
CA ILE A 36 5.93 -15.79 -10.85
C ILE A 36 4.52 -16.39 -10.93
N ASP A 37 4.06 -16.98 -9.82
CA ASP A 37 2.74 -17.56 -9.66
C ASP A 37 1.93 -16.79 -8.60
N GLN A 38 0.72 -17.27 -8.31
CA GLN A 38 -0.17 -16.66 -7.33
C GLN A 38 0.43 -16.66 -5.92
N ASP A 39 1.22 -17.67 -5.55
CA ASP A 39 1.86 -17.74 -4.24
C ASP A 39 2.94 -16.69 -4.08
N ILE A 40 3.79 -16.51 -5.10
CA ILE A 40 4.79 -15.44 -5.14
C ILE A 40 4.10 -14.08 -5.06
N ALA A 41 3.06 -13.84 -5.87
CA ALA A 41 2.30 -12.59 -5.84
C ALA A 41 1.70 -12.31 -4.45
N ALA A 42 1.13 -13.33 -3.80
CA ALA A 42 0.58 -13.20 -2.44
C ALA A 42 1.68 -12.90 -1.40
N GLN A 43 2.86 -13.49 -1.54
CA GLN A 43 4.01 -13.20 -0.67
C GLN A 43 4.51 -11.76 -0.86
N VAL A 44 4.66 -11.29 -2.10
CA VAL A 44 5.03 -9.89 -2.40
C VAL A 44 4.02 -8.93 -1.81
N THR A 45 2.73 -9.21 -1.98
CA THR A 45 1.66 -8.39 -1.41
C THR A 45 1.78 -8.30 0.12
N ARG A 46 2.04 -9.42 0.81
CA ARG A 46 2.25 -9.43 2.27
C ARG A 46 3.48 -8.63 2.69
N ASP A 47 4.58 -8.74 1.96
CA ASP A 47 5.78 -7.95 2.24
C ASP A 47 5.54 -6.46 2.12
N LEU A 48 4.82 -6.04 1.07
CA LEU A 48 4.51 -4.64 0.83
C LEU A 48 3.58 -4.09 1.91
N VAL A 49 2.54 -4.84 2.29
CA VAL A 49 1.71 -4.51 3.46
C VAL A 49 2.57 -4.33 4.70
N ASN A 50 3.47 -5.28 5.01
CA ASN A 50 4.34 -5.20 6.17
C ASN A 50 5.33 -4.02 6.11
N GLN A 51 5.83 -3.70 4.92
CA GLN A 51 6.70 -2.54 4.69
C GLN A 51 5.95 -1.24 4.99
N TYR A 52 4.74 -1.10 4.47
CA TYR A 52 3.91 0.07 4.75
C TYR A 52 3.53 0.17 6.22
N THR A 53 3.20 -0.93 6.89
CA THR A 53 2.96 -0.94 8.33
C THR A 53 4.16 -0.40 9.14
N ARG A 54 5.39 -0.62 8.68
CA ARG A 54 6.60 -0.12 9.35
C ARG A 54 6.91 1.34 9.03
N MET A 55 6.62 1.79 7.81
CA MET A 55 7.01 3.11 7.33
C MET A 55 5.93 4.17 7.57
N PHE A 56 4.66 3.77 7.65
CA PHE A 56 3.53 4.68 7.77
C PHE A 56 3.28 5.04 9.23
N ASP A 57 3.34 6.34 9.55
CA ASP A 57 2.96 6.86 10.86
C ASP A 57 1.44 6.95 10.98
N PHE A 58 0.83 5.83 11.39
CA PHE A 58 -0.64 5.71 11.51
C PHE A 58 -1.24 6.81 12.40
N PRO A 59 -0.76 7.07 13.63
CA PRO A 59 -1.32 8.14 14.47
C PRO A 59 -1.39 9.50 13.79
N ARG A 60 -0.34 9.88 13.05
CA ARG A 60 -0.28 11.18 12.36
C ARG A 60 -1.21 11.21 11.15
N TYR A 61 -1.12 10.20 10.28
CA TYR A 61 -1.66 10.29 8.93
C TYR A 61 -2.99 9.57 8.73
N TRP A 62 -3.56 8.94 9.77
CA TRP A 62 -4.78 8.15 9.70
C TRP A 62 -5.93 8.88 8.99
N LYS A 63 -6.25 10.10 9.43
CA LYS A 63 -7.39 10.87 8.89
C LYS A 63 -7.22 11.21 7.41
N ALA A 64 -6.03 11.65 7.02
CA ALA A 64 -5.70 11.94 5.63
C ALA A 64 -5.80 10.69 4.75
N ALA A 65 -5.27 9.54 5.21
CA ALA A 65 -5.34 8.29 4.47
C ALA A 65 -6.78 7.77 4.29
N ILE A 66 -7.61 7.90 5.32
CA ILE A 66 -9.03 7.57 5.24
C ILE A 66 -9.75 8.49 4.26
N HIS A 67 -9.49 9.80 4.33
CA HIS A 67 -10.06 10.78 3.40
C HIS A 67 -9.77 10.37 1.94
N VAL A 68 -8.48 10.22 1.58
CA VAL A 68 -8.07 9.85 0.21
C VAL A 68 -8.73 8.53 -0.23
N ARG A 69 -8.80 7.54 0.66
CA ARG A 69 -9.41 6.24 0.36
C ARG A 69 -10.91 6.35 0.04
N GLU A 70 -11.64 7.20 0.75
CA GLU A 70 -13.09 7.31 0.67
C GLU A 70 -13.56 8.28 -0.42
N THR A 71 -12.92 9.44 -0.52
CA THR A 71 -13.32 10.49 -1.47
C THR A 71 -12.68 10.32 -2.85
N LYS A 72 -11.58 9.56 -2.92
CA LYS A 72 -10.73 9.45 -4.10
C LYS A 72 -10.13 10.79 -4.54
N ASP A 73 -9.95 11.68 -3.57
CA ASP A 73 -9.49 13.05 -3.76
C ASP A 73 -8.40 13.42 -2.72
N LYS A 74 -7.64 14.46 -3.04
CA LYS A 74 -6.67 15.10 -2.13
C LYS A 74 -7.21 16.37 -1.49
N GLU A 75 -8.37 16.87 -1.90
CA GLU A 75 -8.99 18.04 -1.26
C GLU A 75 -9.06 17.84 0.26
N GLN A 76 -8.83 18.89 1.04
CA GLN A 76 -8.82 18.81 2.52
C GLN A 76 -7.69 17.97 3.14
N VAL A 77 -6.77 17.43 2.34
CA VAL A 77 -5.50 16.86 2.81
C VAL A 77 -4.41 17.91 2.69
N ASP A 78 -3.64 18.10 3.77
CA ASP A 78 -2.52 19.04 3.76
C ASP A 78 -1.52 18.69 2.64
N HIS A 79 -0.99 19.71 1.98
CA HIS A 79 -0.10 19.53 0.83
C HIS A 79 1.13 18.69 1.17
N GLU A 80 1.71 18.90 2.35
CA GLU A 80 2.88 18.15 2.84
C GLU A 80 2.55 16.67 3.06
N ASP A 81 1.40 16.37 3.67
CA ASP A 81 0.93 15.00 3.90
C ASP A 81 0.67 14.27 2.58
N MET A 82 0.04 14.94 1.62
CA MET A 82 -0.20 14.38 0.30
C MET A 82 1.11 14.15 -0.48
N SER A 83 2.06 15.09 -0.38
CA SER A 83 3.40 14.95 -0.97
C SER A 83 4.13 13.75 -0.37
N PHE A 84 4.08 13.58 0.95
CA PHE A 84 4.59 12.39 1.63
C PHE A 84 3.94 11.11 1.12
N PHE A 85 2.61 11.10 0.91
CA PHE A 85 1.92 9.91 0.40
C PHE A 85 2.34 9.54 -1.02
N LEU A 86 2.42 10.52 -1.93
CA LEU A 86 2.80 10.28 -3.33
C LEU A 86 4.27 9.84 -3.45
N HIS A 87 5.18 10.49 -2.70
CA HIS A 87 6.60 10.13 -2.71
C HIS A 87 6.87 8.70 -2.22
N ASN A 88 6.07 8.21 -1.26
CA ASN A 88 6.20 6.89 -0.68
C ASN A 88 5.27 5.83 -1.29
N LEU A 89 4.51 6.17 -2.33
CA LEU A 89 3.50 5.30 -2.96
C LEU A 89 2.40 4.83 -2.00
N PHE A 90 2.14 5.59 -0.93
CA PHE A 90 0.99 5.37 -0.05
C PHE A 90 -0.32 5.77 -0.71
N ALA A 91 -0.27 6.76 -1.61
CA ALA A 91 -1.36 7.09 -2.51
C ALA A 91 -0.87 6.99 -3.97
N LEU A 92 -1.79 6.63 -4.84
CA LEU A 92 -1.60 6.53 -6.28
C LEU A 92 -2.41 7.62 -6.96
N GLU A 93 -1.78 8.30 -7.91
CA GLU A 93 -2.42 9.32 -8.75
C GLU A 93 -2.84 8.71 -10.08
N TYR A 94 -4.03 9.03 -10.57
CA TYR A 94 -4.58 8.50 -11.81
C TYR A 94 -5.03 9.65 -12.73
N GLY A 95 -4.44 9.71 -13.93
CA GLY A 95 -4.80 10.67 -14.95
C GLY A 95 -5.96 10.19 -15.84
N HIS A 96 -7.02 11.00 -15.93
CA HIS A 96 -8.04 10.91 -16.97
C HIS A 96 -8.06 12.20 -17.82
N PRO A 97 -8.60 12.17 -19.05
CA PRO A 97 -8.58 13.32 -19.95
C PRO A 97 -9.07 14.64 -19.35
N ASN A 98 -10.04 14.59 -18.42
CA ASN A 98 -10.67 15.79 -17.84
C ASN A 98 -10.54 15.86 -16.30
N ARG A 99 -9.80 14.95 -15.66
CA ARG A 99 -9.65 14.94 -14.20
C ARG A 99 -8.43 14.14 -13.76
N ILE A 100 -7.88 14.51 -12.61
CA ILE A 100 -6.94 13.68 -11.85
C ILE A 100 -7.68 13.20 -10.60
N TRP A 101 -7.52 11.93 -10.24
CA TRP A 101 -8.05 11.40 -8.99
C TRP A 101 -6.97 10.62 -8.27
N TYR A 102 -7.17 10.42 -6.98
CA TYR A 102 -6.21 9.81 -6.08
C TYR A 102 -6.83 8.60 -5.42
N ASP A 103 -6.05 7.56 -5.16
CA ASP A 103 -6.50 6.47 -4.31
C ASP A 103 -5.41 6.09 -3.32
N LEU A 104 -5.81 5.56 -2.19
CA LEU A 104 -4.89 4.92 -1.28
C LEU A 104 -4.38 3.63 -1.92
N HIS A 105 -3.08 3.37 -1.78
CA HIS A 105 -2.50 2.14 -2.26
C HIS A 105 -3.18 0.92 -1.58
N PRO A 106 -3.62 -0.11 -2.32
CA PRO A 106 -4.36 -1.24 -1.75
C PRO A 106 -3.64 -1.93 -0.58
N CYS A 107 -2.32 -2.12 -0.67
CA CYS A 107 -1.51 -2.65 0.44
C CYS A 107 -1.50 -1.75 1.69
N LEU A 108 -1.57 -0.42 1.54
CA LEU A 108 -1.70 0.48 2.69
C LEU A 108 -3.12 0.40 3.26
N GLY A 109 -4.13 0.30 2.40
CA GLY A 109 -5.51 0.02 2.84
C GLY A 109 -5.60 -1.22 3.73
N ARG A 110 -4.98 -2.34 3.31
CA ARG A 110 -4.90 -3.56 4.13
C ARG A 110 -4.15 -3.35 5.44
N ALA A 111 -3.09 -2.55 5.44
CA ALA A 111 -2.35 -2.22 6.65
C ALA A 111 -3.17 -1.38 7.64
N LEU A 112 -3.96 -0.41 7.13
CA LEU A 112 -4.91 0.37 7.94
C LEU A 112 -5.95 -0.55 8.58
N ASP A 113 -6.59 -1.42 7.80
CA ASP A 113 -7.64 -2.32 8.29
C ASP A 113 -7.11 -3.29 9.36
N SER A 114 -5.87 -3.78 9.18
CA SER A 114 -5.19 -4.62 10.17
C SER A 114 -4.87 -3.86 11.47
N THR A 115 -4.59 -2.56 11.38
CA THR A 115 -4.25 -1.71 12.52
C THR A 115 -5.48 -1.35 13.36
N VAL A 116 -6.64 -1.14 12.72
CA VAL A 116 -7.93 -0.94 13.41
C VAL A 116 -8.26 -2.14 14.29
N ILE A 117 -8.01 -3.36 13.82
CA ILE A 117 -8.23 -4.58 14.61
C ILE A 117 -7.34 -4.58 15.85
N ILE A 118 -6.07 -4.18 15.74
CA ILE A 118 -5.14 -4.13 16.88
C ILE A 118 -5.56 -3.08 17.92
N ILE A 119 -5.97 -1.88 17.47
CA ILE A 119 -6.43 -0.81 18.38
C ILE A 119 -7.78 -1.17 19.02
N GLY A 120 -8.69 -1.78 18.26
CA GLY A 120 -9.98 -2.28 18.75
C GLY A 120 -9.81 -3.37 19.83
N ASN A 121 -8.90 -4.34 19.62
CA ASN A 121 -8.62 -5.37 20.61
C ASN A 121 -7.96 -4.83 21.89
N ARG A 122 -7.09 -3.81 21.79
CA ARG A 122 -6.51 -3.18 22.99
C ARG A 122 -7.52 -2.40 23.82
N ARG A 123 -8.62 -1.93 23.24
CA ARG A 123 -9.71 -1.24 23.95
C ARG A 123 -10.74 -2.21 24.55
N GLY A 124 -10.79 -3.47 24.11
CA GLY A 124 -11.69 -4.51 24.65
C GLY A 124 -11.13 -5.31 25.83
N GLY A 125 -9.92 -5.01 26.31
CA GLY A 125 -9.22 -5.76 27.36
C GLY A 125 -9.37 -5.22 28.79
N HIS A 126 -10.43 -4.46 29.08
CA HIS A 126 -10.79 -4.07 30.44
C HIS A 126 -12.30 -4.19 30.61
N VAL A 127 -12.73 -5.29 31.23
CA VAL A 127 -13.54 -5.38 32.45
C VAL A 127 -13.77 -6.87 32.72
N SER A 128 -13.24 -7.35 33.85
CA SER A 128 -13.94 -8.16 34.87
C SER A 128 -12.89 -8.59 35.90
N ASP A 129 -12.81 -7.82 36.99
CA ASP A 129 -12.51 -8.37 38.32
C ASP A 129 -13.76 -9.10 38.86
#